data_AF-A0A3N5VZA0-F1
#
_entry.id   AF-A0A3N5VZA0-F1
#
_cell.length_a   1.000
_cell.length_b   1.000
_cell.length_c   1.000
_cell.angle_alpha   90.00
_cell.angle_beta   90.00
_cell.angle_gamma   90.00
#
_symmetry.space_group_name_H-M   'P 1'
#
loop_
_entity.id
_entity.type
_entity.pdbx_description
1 polymer ?
#
loop_
_entity_poly.entity_id
_entity_poly.type
_entity_poly.pdbx_seq_one_letter_code
_entity_poly.pdbx_strand_id
1 'polypeptide(L)'
;MTSPRALSWTDAVLPLHGIRTTGLLVAFASLLLALSARVAIPLPFSPVPISGQSFAVLLVGALLGSRRGSAAVLLYLAEGAVGLPVFAGGAGGAAYLVGPTGGYLAAFLPAAFVVGALCERGWDKRVPGAAAAMA
;
A
#
# COMPACT_ATOMS: atom_id res chain seq x y z
N MET A 1 -26.89 -10.09 -18.84
CA MET A 1 -25.49 -9.81 -19.20
C MET A 1 -24.83 -9.03 -18.08
N THR A 2 -24.53 -9.71 -16.97
CA THR A 2 -23.88 -9.13 -15.79
C THR A 2 -22.41 -9.49 -15.85
N SER A 3 -21.54 -8.49 -16.02
CA SER A 3 -20.09 -8.69 -15.95
C SER A 3 -19.75 -9.36 -14.60
N PRO A 4 -19.05 -10.50 -14.57
CA PRO A 4 -18.64 -11.12 -13.32
C PRO A 4 -17.65 -10.17 -12.65
N ARG A 5 -18.07 -9.56 -11.53
CA ARG A 5 -17.16 -8.84 -10.62
C ARG A 5 -15.98 -9.75 -10.36
N ALA A 6 -14.81 -9.39 -10.86
CA ALA A 6 -13.62 -10.18 -10.62
C ALA A 6 -13.37 -10.17 -9.12
N LEU A 7 -13.57 -11.34 -8.50
CA LEU A 7 -13.14 -11.62 -7.15
C LEU A 7 -11.68 -11.18 -7.04
N SER A 8 -11.39 -10.20 -6.20
CA SER A 8 -10.04 -10.04 -5.66
C SER A 8 -9.62 -11.40 -5.09
N TRP A 9 -8.34 -11.78 -5.19
CA TRP A 9 -7.82 -13.02 -4.59
C TRP A 9 -8.25 -13.20 -3.12
N THR A 10 -8.43 -12.09 -2.39
CA THR A 10 -8.97 -12.11 -1.03
C THR A 10 -10.41 -12.60 -0.97
N ASP A 11 -11.27 -12.23 -1.90
CA ASP A 11 -12.66 -12.70 -1.93
C ASP A 11 -12.77 -14.17 -2.39
N ALA A 12 -11.75 -14.71 -3.07
CA ALA A 12 -11.68 -16.12 -3.48
C ALA A 12 -11.14 -17.05 -2.39
N VAL A 13 -10.15 -16.59 -1.62
CA VAL A 13 -9.46 -17.40 -0.60
C VAL A 13 -10.02 -17.15 0.80
N LEU A 14 -10.51 -15.94 1.08
CA LEU A 14 -11.08 -15.53 2.37
C LEU A 14 -12.43 -14.84 2.14
N PRO A 15 -13.54 -15.61 2.03
CA PRO A 15 -14.90 -15.06 1.89
C PRO A 15 -15.42 -14.48 3.22
N LEU A 16 -14.61 -13.65 3.87
CA LEU A 16 -14.87 -13.09 5.19
C LEU A 16 -15.50 -11.72 5.03
N HIS A 17 -16.82 -11.73 4.83
CA HIS A 17 -17.66 -10.54 4.76
C HIS A 17 -17.85 -9.98 6.18
N GLY A 18 -17.22 -8.85 6.50
CA GLY A 18 -17.42 -8.18 7.78
C GLY A 18 -16.49 -7.00 8.05
N ILE A 19 -16.99 -6.03 8.82
CA ILE A 19 -16.23 -4.84 9.25
C ILE A 19 -15.00 -5.21 10.07
N ARG A 20 -15.10 -6.26 10.90
CA ARG A 20 -14.01 -6.75 11.77
C ARG A 20 -12.86 -7.31 10.94
N THR A 21 -13.15 -8.21 9.99
CA THR A 21 -12.14 -8.77 9.10
C THR A 21 -11.47 -7.70 8.26
N THR A 22 -12.28 -6.76 7.73
CA THR A 22 -11.74 -5.64 6.95
C THR A 22 -10.77 -4.81 7.80
N GLY A 23 -11.15 -4.49 9.03
CA GLY A 23 -10.27 -3.79 9.97
C GLY A 23 -8.97 -4.53 10.24
N LEU A 24 -9.02 -5.85 10.47
CA LEU A 24 -7.83 -6.69 10.69
C LEU A 24 -6.92 -6.73 9.46
N LEU A 25 -7.47 -6.87 8.25
CA LEU A 25 -6.70 -6.87 7.01
C LEU A 25 -6.00 -5.52 6.78
N VAL A 26 -6.73 -4.43 7.01
CA VAL A 26 -6.21 -3.06 6.90
C VAL A 26 -5.08 -2.82 7.91
N ALA A 27 -5.27 -3.22 9.16
CA ALA A 27 -4.25 -3.09 10.21
C ALA A 27 -3.00 -3.94 9.90
N PHE A 28 -3.20 -5.19 9.47
CA PHE A 28 -2.09 -6.07 9.08
C PHE A 28 -1.31 -5.53 7.88
N ALA A 29 -2.02 -4.98 6.88
CA ALA A 29 -1.36 -4.35 5.73
C ALA A 29 -0.63 -3.06 6.12
N SER A 30 -1.16 -2.25 7.04
CA SER A 30 -0.44 -1.10 7.60
C SER A 30 0.86 -1.53 8.28
N LEU A 31 0.79 -2.59 9.09
CA LEU A 31 1.96 -3.18 9.72
C LEU A 31 2.97 -3.69 8.68
N LEU A 32 2.52 -4.36 7.62
CA LEU A 32 3.39 -4.82 6.53
C LEU A 32 4.10 -3.65 5.85
N LEU A 33 3.42 -2.53 5.62
CA LEU A 33 4.01 -1.31 5.08
C LEU A 33 5.11 -0.78 6.01
N ALA A 34 4.83 -0.70 7.32
CA ALA A 34 5.78 -0.23 8.32
C ALA A 34 7.02 -1.12 8.46
N LEU A 35 6.83 -2.44 8.44
CA LEU A 35 7.93 -3.41 8.46
C LEU A 35 8.77 -3.32 7.18
N SER A 36 8.12 -3.19 6.02
CA SER A 36 8.81 -3.03 4.74
C SER A 36 9.60 -1.72 4.67
N ALA A 37 9.14 -0.67 5.36
CA ALA A 37 9.86 0.59 5.50
C ALA A 37 11.13 0.49 6.35
N ARG A 38 11.31 -0.56 7.16
CA ARG A 38 12.57 -0.80 7.89
C ARG A 38 13.71 -1.21 6.96
N VAL A 39 13.38 -1.87 5.85
CA VAL A 39 14.37 -2.19 4.82
C VAL A 39 14.63 -0.90 4.05
N ALA A 40 15.55 -0.09 4.56
CA ALA A 40 15.89 1.22 4.02
C ALA A 40 17.41 1.35 3.84
N ILE A 41 17.83 1.67 2.63
CA ILE A 41 19.22 1.90 2.26
C ILE A 41 19.40 3.41 2.08
N PRO A 42 20.15 4.09 2.97
CA PRO A 42 20.42 5.51 2.84
C PRO A 42 21.32 5.77 1.64
N LEU A 43 21.05 6.86 0.91
CA LEU A 43 21.84 7.28 -0.24
C LEU A 43 22.68 8.50 0.15
N PRO A 44 23.98 8.55 -0.18
CA PRO A 44 24.84 9.67 0.20
C PRO A 44 24.49 11.00 -0.51
N PHE A 45 23.72 10.94 -1.61
CA PHE A 45 23.37 12.10 -2.45
C PHE A 45 21.89 12.51 -2.35
N SER A 46 21.06 11.80 -1.59
CA SER A 46 19.62 12.08 -1.47
C SER A 46 19.15 11.92 -0.02
N PRO A 47 18.32 12.84 0.50
CA PRO A 47 17.72 12.70 1.82
C PRO A 47 16.64 11.60 1.88
N VAL A 48 16.20 11.09 0.72
CA VAL A 48 15.18 10.04 0.61
C VAL A 48 15.87 8.67 0.48
N PRO A 49 15.72 7.77 1.46
CA PRO A 49 16.30 6.44 1.37
C PRO A 49 15.55 5.58 0.34
N ILE A 50 16.26 4.65 -0.29
CA ILE A 50 15.59 3.58 -1.04
C ILE A 50 15.01 2.61 -0.02
N SER A 51 13.69 2.40 -0.04
CA SER A 51 13.03 1.52 0.91
C SER A 51 12.14 0.48 0.26
N GLY A 52 11.92 -0.64 0.95
CA GLY A 52 10.94 -1.66 0.56
C GLY A 52 9.49 -1.18 0.63
N GLN A 53 9.25 0.01 1.19
CA GLN A 53 7.92 0.58 1.38
C GLN A 53 7.17 0.78 0.06
N SER A 54 7.82 1.34 -0.97
CA SER A 54 7.17 1.59 -2.27
C SER A 54 6.67 0.30 -2.92
N PHE A 55 7.45 -0.78 -2.82
CA PHE A 55 7.03 -2.09 -3.30
C PHE A 55 5.83 -2.62 -2.51
N ALA A 56 5.89 -2.53 -1.18
CA ALA A 56 4.80 -2.98 -0.31
C ALA A 56 3.48 -2.24 -0.58
N VAL A 57 3.53 -0.95 -0.95
CA VAL A 57 2.34 -0.17 -1.35
C VAL A 57 1.66 -0.77 -2.57
N LEU A 58 2.42 -1.08 -3.63
CA LEU A 58 1.87 -1.69 -4.84
C LEU A 58 1.32 -3.08 -4.54
N LEU A 59 2.05 -3.86 -3.74
CA LEU A 59 1.63 -5.21 -3.32
C LEU A 59 0.32 -5.17 -2.52
N VAL A 60 0.20 -4.28 -1.54
CA VAL A 60 -1.01 -4.13 -0.72
C VAL A 60 -2.20 -3.70 -1.59
N GLY A 61 -2.00 -2.77 -2.53
CA GLY A 61 -3.01 -2.39 -3.51
C GLY A 61 -3.47 -3.59 -4.36
N ALA A 62 -2.53 -4.35 -4.90
CA ALA A 62 -2.81 -5.52 -5.72
C ALA A 62 -3.54 -6.64 -4.94
N LEU A 63 -3.12 -6.92 -3.70
CA LEU A 63 -3.69 -8.00 -2.88
C LEU A 63 -5.06 -7.65 -2.31
N LEU A 64 -5.21 -6.46 -1.74
CA LEU A 64 -6.42 -6.07 -1.01
C LEU A 64 -7.45 -5.35 -1.88
N GLY A 65 -7.08 -4.98 -3.11
CA GLY A 65 -7.92 -4.20 -4.01
C GLY A 65 -7.92 -2.71 -3.68
N SER A 66 -8.64 -1.95 -4.49
CA SER A 66 -8.63 -0.49 -4.49
C SER A 66 -9.08 0.10 -3.14
N ARG A 67 -10.15 -0.45 -2.55
CA ARG A 67 -10.74 0.09 -1.31
C ARG A 67 -9.94 -0.27 -0.06
N ARG A 68 -9.67 -1.56 0.16
CA ARG A 68 -8.99 -2.04 1.37
C ARG A 68 -7.50 -1.67 1.35
N GLY A 69 -6.87 -1.71 0.18
CA GLY A 69 -5.48 -1.26 0.01
C GLY A 69 -5.31 0.23 0.29
N SER A 70 -6.18 1.09 -0.24
CA SER A 70 -6.16 2.52 0.07
C SER A 70 -6.42 2.81 1.55
N ALA A 71 -7.33 2.06 2.18
CA ALA A 71 -7.58 2.18 3.61
C ALA A 71 -6.34 1.81 4.45
N ALA A 72 -5.58 0.78 4.05
CA ALA A 72 -4.31 0.42 4.70
C ALA A 72 -3.26 1.52 4.57
N VAL A 73 -3.12 2.12 3.38
CA VAL A 73 -2.19 3.25 3.18
C VAL A 73 -2.63 4.47 3.99
N LEU A 74 -3.93 4.78 4.06
CA LEU A 74 -4.43 5.88 4.89
C LEU A 74 -4.15 5.65 6.37
N LEU A 75 -4.38 4.43 6.87
CA LEU A 75 -4.06 4.07 8.25
C LEU A 75 -2.56 4.26 8.52
N TYR A 76 -1.71 3.75 7.64
CA TYR A 76 -0.26 3.89 7.70
C TYR A 76 0.19 5.36 7.76
N LEU A 77 -0.37 6.21 6.91
CA LEU A 77 -0.08 7.64 6.90
C LEU A 77 -0.56 8.33 8.18
N ALA A 78 -1.74 7.94 8.69
CA ALA A 78 -2.28 8.48 9.94
C ALA A 78 -1.44 8.10 11.16
N GLU A 79 -0.99 6.83 11.24
CA GLU A 79 -0.07 6.35 12.28
C GLU A 79 1.21 7.19 12.29
N GLY A 80 1.83 7.37 11.12
CA GLY A 80 3.02 8.20 11.00
C GLY A 80 2.76 9.67 11.29
N ALA A 81 1.61 10.24 10.90
CA ALA A 81 1.24 11.62 11.18
C ALA A 81 1.15 11.91 12.69
N VAL A 82 0.57 10.98 13.46
CA VAL A 82 0.43 11.06 14.92
C VAL A 82 1.79 10.86 15.65
N GLY A 83 2.83 10.44 14.92
CA GLY A 83 4.19 10.35 15.43
C GLY A 83 4.70 8.93 15.65
N LEU A 84 3.96 7.90 15.23
CA LEU A 84 4.45 6.54 15.33
C LEU A 84 5.65 6.35 14.38
N PRO A 85 6.69 5.60 14.79
CA PRO A 85 7.88 5.37 14.00
C PRO A 85 7.59 4.31 12.93
N VAL A 86 6.74 4.61 11.94
CA VAL A 86 6.30 3.68 10.88
C VAL A 86 6.91 4.00 9.51
N PHE A 87 7.45 5.20 9.32
CA PHE A 87 8.09 5.60 8.06
C PHE A 87 9.49 4.99 7.89
N ALA A 88 10.09 5.24 6.73
CA ALA A 88 11.39 4.67 6.37
C ALA A 88 12.45 4.94 7.44
N GLY A 89 13.22 3.92 7.79
CA GLY A 89 14.29 4.01 8.79
C GLY A 89 13.83 4.26 10.23
N GLY A 90 12.53 4.10 10.53
CA GLY A 90 12.01 4.37 11.89
C GLY A 90 11.50 5.80 12.09
N ALA A 91 11.41 6.59 11.04
CA ALA A 91 10.90 7.96 11.13
C ALA A 91 9.39 8.02 11.41
N GLY A 92 8.93 9.18 11.88
CA GLY A 92 7.54 9.48 12.19
C GLY A 92 7.33 10.98 12.38
N GLY A 93 6.07 11.39 12.50
CA GLY A 93 5.65 12.76 12.77
C GLY A 93 5.27 13.55 11.52
N ALA A 94 4.43 14.58 11.72
CA ALA A 94 3.95 15.44 10.65
C ALA A 94 5.07 16.14 9.86
N ALA A 95 6.20 16.46 10.52
CA ALA A 95 7.37 17.03 9.85
C ALA A 95 7.92 16.14 8.72
N TYR A 96 7.80 14.81 8.86
CA TYR A 96 8.23 13.86 7.85
C TYR A 96 7.29 13.85 6.63
N LEU A 97 6.00 14.14 6.83
CA LEU A 97 5.00 14.25 5.75
C LEU A 97 5.15 15.53 4.92
N VAL A 98 5.67 16.61 5.51
CA VAL A 98 5.95 17.87 4.80
C VAL A 98 7.42 18.01 4.39
N GLY A 99 8.25 17.03 4.72
CA GLY A 99 9.67 16.98 4.38
C GLY A 99 9.95 16.45 2.96
N PRO A 100 11.22 16.18 2.63
CA PRO A 100 11.63 15.72 1.29
C PRO A 100 10.95 14.40 0.83
N THR A 101 10.56 13.55 1.76
CA THR A 101 9.86 12.26 1.51
C THR A 101 8.34 12.41 1.38
N GLY A 102 7.79 13.58 1.70
CA GLY A 102 6.35 13.83 1.74
C GLY A 102 5.65 13.53 0.42
N GLY A 103 6.27 13.87 -0.71
CA GLY A 103 5.74 13.59 -2.04
C GLY A 103 5.56 12.09 -2.32
N TYR A 104 6.50 11.25 -1.87
CA TYR A 104 6.38 9.80 -1.98
C TYR A 104 5.23 9.27 -1.13
N LEU A 105 5.14 9.73 0.12
CA LEU A 105 4.08 9.34 1.05
C LEU A 105 2.69 9.71 0.52
N ALA A 106 2.56 10.91 -0.04
CA ALA A 106 1.33 11.36 -0.68
C ALA A 106 0.98 10.53 -1.93
N ALA A 107 1.98 10.15 -2.73
CA ALA A 107 1.79 9.35 -3.95
C ALA A 107 1.42 7.88 -3.67
N PHE A 108 1.71 7.35 -2.48
CA PHE A 108 1.37 5.97 -2.14
C PHE A 108 -0.14 5.70 -2.13
N LEU A 109 -0.95 6.67 -1.72
CA LEU A 109 -2.39 6.52 -1.71
C LEU A 109 -2.99 6.33 -3.13
N PRO A 110 -2.75 7.25 -4.10
CA PRO A 110 -3.22 7.04 -5.46
C PRO A 110 -2.57 5.81 -6.12
N ALA A 111 -1.30 5.50 -5.82
CA ALA A 111 -0.66 4.29 -6.35
C ALA A 111 -1.39 3.01 -5.91
N ALA A 112 -1.64 2.83 -4.60
CA ALA A 112 -2.35 1.67 -4.09
C ALA A 112 -3.78 1.58 -4.66
N PHE A 113 -4.47 2.71 -4.80
CA PHE A 113 -5.80 2.76 -5.41
C PHE A 113 -5.79 2.31 -6.86
N VAL A 114 -4.90 2.89 -7.69
CA VAL A 114 -4.81 2.61 -9.12
C VAL A 114 -4.42 1.15 -9.37
N VAL A 115 -3.36 0.67 -8.70
CA VAL A 115 -2.93 -0.74 -8.83
C VAL A 115 -4.05 -1.67 -8.40
N GLY A 116 -4.69 -1.41 -7.25
CA GLY A 116 -5.82 -2.22 -6.79
C GLY A 116 -6.99 -2.22 -7.78
N ALA A 117 -7.31 -1.06 -8.38
CA ALA A 117 -8.38 -0.95 -9.37
C ALA A 117 -8.05 -1.68 -10.68
N LEU A 118 -6.77 -1.70 -11.10
CA LEU A 118 -6.32 -2.46 -12.27
C LEU A 118 -6.34 -3.97 -12.02
N CYS A 119 -5.89 -4.42 -10.84
CA CYS A 119 -5.97 -5.83 -10.44
C CYS A 119 -7.43 -6.31 -10.32
N GLU A 120 -8.34 -5.49 -9.78
CA GLU A 120 -9.79 -5.77 -9.78
C GLU A 120 -10.37 -5.88 -11.20
N ARG A 121 -9.69 -5.36 -12.22
CA ARG A 121 -10.06 -5.53 -13.65
C ARG A 121 -9.36 -6.72 -14.29
N GLY A 122 -8.60 -7.50 -13.53
CA GLY A 122 -7.91 -8.70 -13.98
C GLY A 122 -6.59 -8.44 -14.71
N TRP A 123 -5.98 -7.27 -14.53
CA TRP A 123 -4.68 -6.96 -15.12
C TRP A 123 -3.56 -7.82 -14.54
N ASP A 124 -3.73 -8.32 -13.32
CA ASP A 124 -2.83 -9.25 -12.61
C ASP A 124 -2.83 -10.68 -13.19
N LYS A 125 -3.79 -11.03 -14.05
CA LYS A 125 -3.95 -12.39 -14.58
C LYS A 125 -2.89 -12.80 -15.61
N ARG A 126 -2.09 -11.85 -16.10
CA ARG A 126 -1.01 -12.08 -17.07
C ARG A 126 0.21 -11.27 -16.67
N VAL A 127 1.40 -11.87 -16.76
CA VAL A 127 2.67 -11.22 -16.40
C VAL A 127 2.84 -9.82 -17.05
N PRO A 128 2.52 -9.61 -18.35
CA PRO A 128 2.62 -8.26 -18.94
C PRO A 128 1.60 -7.26 -18.37
N GLY A 129 0.39 -7.71 -18.03
CA GLY A 129 -0.64 -6.85 -17.44
C GLY A 129 -0.30 -6.47 -16.00
N ALA A 130 0.29 -7.40 -15.24
CA ALA A 130 0.78 -7.15 -13.90
C ALA A 130 1.95 -6.16 -13.91
N ALA A 131 2.91 -6.35 -14.83
CA ALA A 131 4.01 -5.41 -15.02
C ALA A 131 3.50 -4.01 -15.42
N ALA A 132 2.54 -3.92 -16.33
CA ALA A 132 1.95 -2.65 -16.74
C ALA A 132 1.16 -1.95 -15.63
N ALA A 133 0.55 -2.70 -14.72
CA ALA A 133 -0.14 -2.12 -13.56
C ALA A 133 0.82 -1.59 -12.49
N MET A 134 2.07 -2.08 -12.47
CA MET A 134 3.09 -1.75 -11.47
C MET A 134 4.14 -0.75 -11.97
N ALA A 135 4.11 -0.39 -13.25
CA ALA A 135 5.02 0.57 -13.90
C ALA A 135 4.49 2.01 -13.80
#